data_AF-A0A946ZR07-F1
#
_entry.id   AF-A0A946ZR07-F1
#
_cell.length_a   1.000
_cell.length_b   1.000
_cell.length_c   1.000
_cell.angle_alpha   90.00
_cell.angle_beta   90.00
_cell.angle_gamma   90.00
#
_symmetry.space_group_name_H-M   'P 1'
#
loop_
_entity.id
_entity.type
_entity.pdbx_description
1 polymer ?
#
loop_
_entity_poly.entity_id
_entity_poly.type
_entity_poly.pdbx_seq_one_letter_code
_entity_poly.pdbx_strand_id
1 'polypeptide(L)'
;MKKNYIDQERFRDKERLLIKATNYTSLLSLAFFLICYFFLNIQTAFSFIFLFYALFSLANTYAYKTHKNLSLTYNISSITSLVSTVAIAMMSGGIQSPFIFTLGLLVLAGYATTRSYGKTYLFVISILTV
;
A
#
# COMPACT_ATOMS: atom_id res chain seq x y z
N MET A 1 -33.90 0.99 -14.43
CA MET A 1 -32.75 0.16 -14.90
C MET A 1 -31.42 0.91 -15.02
N LYS A 2 -31.38 2.22 -15.36
CA LYS A 2 -30.15 2.99 -15.62
C LYS A 2 -29.18 3.14 -14.42
N LYS A 3 -29.71 3.16 -13.18
CA LYS A 3 -28.91 3.32 -11.95
C LYS A 3 -27.90 2.17 -11.73
N ASN A 4 -28.32 0.92 -11.98
CA ASN A 4 -27.45 -0.25 -11.85
C ASN A 4 -26.28 -0.27 -12.85
N TYR A 5 -26.45 0.30 -14.05
CA TYR A 5 -25.40 0.35 -15.06
C TYR A 5 -24.29 1.34 -14.66
N ILE A 6 -24.68 2.55 -14.20
CA ILE A 6 -23.73 3.58 -13.74
C ILE A 6 -22.96 3.09 -12.51
N ASP A 7 -23.62 2.41 -11.59
CA ASP A 7 -22.95 1.85 -10.40
C ASP A 7 -21.95 0.75 -10.81
N GLN A 8 -22.32 -0.15 -11.74
CA GLN A 8 -21.41 -1.18 -12.25
C GLN A 8 -20.19 -0.62 -13.00
N GLU A 9 -20.34 0.45 -13.79
CA GLU A 9 -19.21 1.14 -14.42
C GLU A 9 -18.28 1.74 -13.36
N ARG A 10 -18.83 2.46 -12.36
CA ARG A 10 -18.04 3.04 -11.27
C ARG A 10 -17.28 1.99 -10.46
N PHE A 11 -17.87 0.81 -10.24
CA PHE A 11 -17.18 -0.30 -9.58
C PHE A 11 -16.02 -0.83 -10.43
N ARG A 12 -16.24 -1.00 -11.75
CA ARG A 12 -15.25 -1.53 -12.68
C ARG A 12 -14.08 -0.56 -12.90
N ASP A 13 -14.33 0.74 -12.87
CA ASP A 13 -13.29 1.77 -12.94
C ASP A 13 -12.45 1.79 -11.67
N LYS A 14 -13.07 1.76 -10.49
CA LYS A 14 -12.36 1.65 -9.21
C LYS A 14 -11.48 0.41 -9.15
N GLU A 15 -11.99 -0.71 -9.65
CA GLU A 15 -11.25 -1.97 -9.76
C GLU A 15 -10.01 -1.82 -10.64
N ARG A 16 -10.19 -1.31 -11.87
CA ARG A 16 -9.07 -1.11 -12.80
C ARG A 16 -8.02 -0.17 -12.23
N LEU A 17 -8.45 0.91 -11.57
CA LEU A 17 -7.53 1.87 -10.93
C LEU A 17 -6.74 1.22 -9.80
N LEU A 18 -7.39 0.44 -8.94
CA LEU A 18 -6.74 -0.24 -7.82
C LEU A 18 -5.70 -1.26 -8.32
N ILE A 19 -6.07 -2.13 -9.25
CA ILE A 19 -5.16 -3.13 -9.82
C ILE A 19 -3.97 -2.46 -10.51
N LYS A 20 -4.22 -1.40 -11.31
CA LYS A 20 -3.14 -0.65 -11.96
C LYS A 20 -2.21 -0.02 -10.93
N ALA A 21 -2.76 0.66 -9.92
CA ALA A 21 -1.98 1.31 -8.88
C ALA A 21 -1.10 0.30 -8.12
N THR A 22 -1.69 -0.80 -7.64
CA THR A 22 -0.94 -1.86 -6.93
C THR A 22 0.15 -2.50 -7.80
N ASN A 23 -0.11 -2.66 -9.10
CA ASN A 23 0.89 -3.21 -10.02
C ASN A 23 2.04 -2.21 -10.26
N TYR A 24 1.75 -0.93 -10.46
CA TYR A 24 2.78 0.11 -10.59
C TYR A 24 3.61 0.27 -9.31
N THR A 25 2.98 0.29 -8.14
CA THR A 25 3.71 0.42 -6.86
C THR A 25 4.56 -0.81 -6.57
N SER A 26 4.07 -2.01 -6.87
CA SER A 26 4.87 -3.23 -6.73
C SER A 26 6.08 -3.23 -7.66
N LEU A 27 5.90 -2.87 -8.94
CA LEU A 27 6.98 -2.80 -9.91
C LEU A 27 8.04 -1.75 -9.50
N LEU A 28 7.61 -0.56 -9.07
CA LEU A 28 8.52 0.46 -8.54
C LEU A 28 9.27 -0.04 -7.31
N SER A 29 8.57 -0.67 -6.37
CA SER A 29 9.17 -1.19 -5.13
C SER A 29 10.20 -2.28 -5.41
N LEU A 30 9.96 -3.13 -6.41
CA LEU A 30 10.92 -4.13 -6.86
C LEU A 30 12.15 -3.49 -7.51
N ALA A 31 11.95 -2.46 -8.34
CA ALA A 31 13.06 -1.69 -8.91
C ALA A 31 13.89 -1.00 -7.82
N PHE A 32 13.24 -0.39 -6.82
CA PHE A 32 13.90 0.21 -5.67
C PHE A 32 14.71 -0.82 -4.88
N PHE A 33 14.17 -2.03 -4.64
CA PHE A 33 14.93 -3.10 -4.02
C PHE A 33 16.20 -3.44 -4.80
N LEU A 34 16.11 -3.62 -6.13
CA LEU A 34 17.27 -3.93 -6.96
C LEU A 34 18.32 -2.82 -6.91
N ILE A 35 17.90 -1.55 -6.95
CA ILE A 35 18.79 -0.39 -6.84
C ILE A 35 19.47 -0.36 -5.46
N CYS A 36 18.70 -0.50 -4.38
CA CYS A 36 19.24 -0.47 -3.03
C CYS A 36 20.20 -1.63 -2.75
N TYR A 37 19.88 -2.83 -3.24
CA TYR A 37 20.66 -4.04 -3.00
C TYR A 37 21.92 -4.09 -3.87
N PHE A 38 21.82 -3.84 -5.18
CA PHE A 38 22.95 -3.98 -6.11
C PHE A 38 23.76 -2.71 -6.33
N PHE A 39 23.13 -1.53 -6.43
CA PHE A 39 23.84 -0.27 -6.72
C PHE A 39 24.33 0.43 -5.46
N LEU A 40 23.51 0.48 -4.41
CA LEU A 40 23.84 1.19 -3.17
C LEU A 40 24.45 0.28 -2.10
N ASN A 41 24.46 -1.04 -2.31
CA ASN A 41 24.96 -2.05 -1.37
C ASN A 41 24.34 -1.96 0.04
N ILE A 42 23.10 -1.50 0.12
CA ILE A 42 22.33 -1.41 1.36
C ILE A 42 21.67 -2.79 1.58
N GLN A 43 22.43 -3.73 2.14
CA GLN A 43 21.95 -5.10 2.43
C GLN A 43 21.24 -5.22 3.79
N THR A 44 20.78 -4.09 4.35
CA THR A 44 20.04 -4.08 5.60
C THR A 44 18.60 -4.56 5.39
N ALA A 45 17.91 -4.88 6.48
CA ALA A 45 16.52 -5.32 6.45
C ALA A 45 15.57 -4.32 5.73
N PHE A 46 15.98 -3.06 5.54
CA PHE A 46 15.26 -2.07 4.73
C PHE A 46 15.00 -2.50 3.29
N SER A 47 16.02 -2.97 2.60
CA SER A 47 15.90 -3.37 1.20
C SER A 47 14.94 -4.56 1.09
N PHE A 48 15.01 -5.49 2.05
CA PHE A 48 14.10 -6.64 2.10
C PHE A 48 12.63 -6.25 2.36
N ILE A 49 12.33 -5.12 3.02
CA ILE A 49 10.94 -4.64 3.16
C ILE A 49 10.37 -4.24 1.79
N PHE A 50 11.16 -3.60 0.93
CA PHE A 50 10.72 -3.26 -0.44
C PHE A 50 10.46 -4.51 -1.29
N LEU A 51 11.29 -5.54 -1.13
CA LEU A 51 11.08 -6.84 -1.78
C LEU A 51 9.82 -7.52 -1.26
N PHE A 52 9.63 -7.57 0.06
CA PHE A 52 8.46 -8.17 0.69
C PHE A 52 7.17 -7.47 0.23
N TYR A 53 7.15 -6.14 0.25
CA TYR A 53 6.01 -5.35 -0.23
C TYR A 53 5.68 -5.66 -1.70
N ALA A 54 6.70 -5.75 -2.56
CA ALA A 54 6.52 -6.03 -3.98
C ALA A 54 5.91 -7.43 -4.20
N LEU A 55 6.50 -8.46 -3.60
CA LEU A 55 6.03 -9.85 -3.72
C LEU A 55 4.62 -10.01 -3.15
N PHE A 56 4.35 -9.44 -1.98
CA PHE A 56 3.04 -9.56 -1.33
C PHE A 56 1.95 -8.80 -2.10
N SER A 57 2.27 -7.62 -2.65
CA SER A 57 1.34 -6.88 -3.52
C SER A 57 1.05 -7.60 -4.83
N LEU A 58 2.05 -8.25 -5.45
CA LEU A 58 1.87 -9.08 -6.64
C LEU A 58 1.01 -10.31 -6.33
N ALA A 59 1.31 -11.01 -5.23
CA ALA A 59 0.54 -12.16 -4.78
C ALA A 59 -0.93 -11.79 -4.52
N ASN A 60 -1.19 -10.67 -3.86
CA ASN A 60 -2.54 -10.17 -3.60
C ASN A 60 -3.27 -9.79 -4.91
N THR A 61 -2.57 -9.17 -5.87
CA THR A 61 -3.12 -8.84 -7.19
C THR A 61 -3.44 -10.09 -8.00
N TYR A 62 -2.63 -11.15 -7.87
CA TYR A 62 -2.89 -12.44 -8.50
C TYR A 62 -4.08 -13.16 -7.83
N ALA A 63 -4.12 -13.18 -6.50
CA ALA A 63 -5.22 -13.76 -5.72
C ALA A 63 -6.57 -13.05 -6.00
N TYR A 64 -6.53 -11.75 -6.32
CA TYR A 64 -7.70 -11.01 -6.77
C TYR A 64 -8.34 -11.61 -8.02
N LYS A 65 -7.54 -12.13 -8.98
CA LYS A 65 -8.06 -12.81 -10.18
C LYS A 65 -8.89 -14.05 -9.83
N THR A 66 -8.58 -14.70 -8.70
CA THR A 66 -9.28 -15.90 -8.21
C THR A 66 -10.53 -15.57 -7.41
N HIS A 67 -10.47 -14.61 -6.48
CA HIS A 67 -11.58 -14.34 -5.55
C HIS A 67 -12.55 -13.24 -6.04
N LYS A 68 -12.15 -12.38 -7.00
CA LYS A 68 -12.95 -11.26 -7.55
C LYS A 68 -13.55 -10.31 -6.50
N ASN A 69 -12.96 -10.24 -5.30
CA ASN A 69 -13.54 -9.51 -4.17
C ASN A 69 -12.71 -8.26 -3.87
N LEU A 70 -13.18 -7.10 -4.34
CA LEU A 70 -12.41 -5.85 -4.36
C LEU A 70 -12.06 -5.34 -2.96
N SER A 71 -12.99 -5.47 -2.02
CA SER A 71 -12.82 -5.01 -0.65
C SER A 71 -11.70 -5.76 0.07
N LEU A 72 -11.54 -7.06 -0.22
CA LEU A 72 -10.54 -7.90 0.43
C LEU A 72 -9.14 -7.52 -0.07
N THR A 73 -8.95 -7.42 -1.39
CA THR A 73 -7.68 -6.99 -1.98
C THR A 73 -7.30 -5.58 -1.56
N TYR A 74 -8.26 -4.65 -1.45
CA TYR A 74 -8.02 -3.30 -0.94
C TYR A 74 -7.50 -3.33 0.51
N ASN A 75 -8.18 -4.07 1.40
CA ASN A 75 -7.80 -4.15 2.80
C ASN A 75 -6.42 -4.78 2.96
N ILE A 76 -6.13 -5.88 2.26
CA ILE A 76 -4.80 -6.50 2.29
C ILE A 76 -3.73 -5.52 1.80
N SER A 77 -3.93 -4.93 0.61
CA SER A 77 -2.94 -4.02 0.02
C SER A 77 -2.66 -2.82 0.92
N SER A 78 -3.68 -2.32 1.60
CA SER A 78 -3.54 -1.16 2.47
C SER A 78 -2.89 -1.50 3.81
N ILE A 79 -3.21 -2.66 4.41
CA ILE A 79 -2.53 -3.16 5.61
C ILE A 79 -1.06 -3.42 5.30
N THR A 80 -0.76 -4.09 4.20
CA THR A 80 0.63 -4.34 3.76
C THR A 80 1.37 -3.02 3.56
N SER A 81 0.75 -2.03 2.90
CA SER A 81 1.35 -0.70 2.74
C SER A 81 1.62 0.00 4.07
N LEU A 82 0.69 -0.08 5.03
CA LEU A 82 0.86 0.53 6.34
C LEU A 82 2.00 -0.14 7.10
N VAL A 83 2.00 -1.48 7.18
CA VAL A 83 3.03 -2.24 7.89
C VAL A 83 4.41 -1.98 7.30
N SER A 84 4.54 -1.99 5.98
CA SER A 84 5.81 -1.67 5.31
C SER A 84 6.26 -0.24 5.58
N THR A 85 5.36 0.74 5.52
CA THR A 85 5.70 2.16 5.75
C THR A 85 6.14 2.39 7.19
N VAL A 86 5.43 1.81 8.17
CA VAL A 86 5.78 1.90 9.59
C VAL A 86 7.12 1.23 9.84
N ALA A 87 7.35 0.02 9.31
CA ALA A 87 8.61 -0.69 9.47
C ALA A 87 9.80 0.13 8.93
N ILE A 88 9.65 0.72 7.73
CA ILE A 88 10.68 1.59 7.15
C ILE A 88 10.90 2.83 8.03
N ALA A 89 9.83 3.49 8.49
CA ALA A 89 9.95 4.67 9.34
C ALA A 89 10.70 4.36 10.64
N MET A 90 10.33 3.29 11.35
CA MET A 90 11.01 2.89 12.59
C MET A 90 12.49 2.59 12.37
N MET A 91 12.84 1.87 11.31
CA MET A 91 14.22 1.51 11.04
C MET A 91 15.08 2.71 10.60
N SER A 92 14.49 3.75 9.99
CA SER A 92 15.20 4.91 9.39
C SER A 92 15.39 6.10 10.32
N GLY A 93 15.18 5.91 11.62
CA GLY A 93 15.28 6.98 12.62
C GLY A 93 13.92 7.45 13.16
N GLY A 94 12.85 6.67 12.95
CA GLY A 94 11.54 6.91 13.55
C GLY A 94 10.94 8.25 13.16
N ILE A 95 10.65 9.09 14.16
CA ILE A 95 10.01 10.40 13.98
C ILE A 95 10.91 11.38 13.20
N GLN A 96 12.23 11.24 13.27
CA GLN A 96 13.15 12.09 12.50
C GLN A 96 13.32 11.65 11.05
N SER A 97 12.77 10.50 10.68
CA SER A 97 12.83 10.00 9.31
C SER A 97 11.92 10.82 8.39
N PRO A 98 12.38 11.18 7.17
CA PRO A 98 11.51 11.79 6.16
C PRO A 98 10.34 10.89 5.77
N PHE A 99 10.43 9.58 6.03
CA PHE A 99 9.36 8.61 5.74
C PHE A 99 8.12 8.79 6.63
N ILE A 100 8.22 9.54 7.73
CA ILE A 100 7.06 9.89 8.58
C ILE A 100 6.01 10.69 7.80
N PHE A 101 6.42 11.49 6.81
CA PHE A 101 5.50 12.21 5.92
C PHE A 101 4.63 11.26 5.09
N THR A 102 5.18 10.11 4.69
CA THR A 102 4.45 9.08 3.94
C THR A 102 3.28 8.52 4.77
N LEU A 103 3.42 8.39 6.09
CA LEU A 103 2.32 7.99 6.98
C LEU A 103 1.19 9.03 6.97
N GLY A 104 1.53 10.32 6.99
CA GLY A 104 0.55 11.40 6.86
C GLY A 104 -0.19 11.36 5.53
N LEU A 105 0.53 11.15 4.42
CA LEU A 105 -0.09 10.98 3.10
C LEU A 105 -0.98 9.73 3.02
N LEU A 106 -0.61 8.64 3.68
CA LEU A 106 -1.40 7.41 3.73
C LEU A 106 -2.74 7.63 4.44
N VAL A 107 -2.74 8.39 5.53
CA VAL A 107 -3.97 8.82 6.23
C VAL A 107 -4.83 9.70 5.32
N LEU A 108 -4.24 10.70 4.67
CA LEU A 108 -4.97 11.61 3.78
C LEU A 108 -5.59 10.86 2.61
N ALA A 109 -4.86 9.92 2.02
CA ALA A 109 -5.36 9.03 0.97
C ALA A 109 -6.52 8.16 1.48
N GLY A 110 -6.42 7.61 2.69
CA GLY A 110 -7.49 6.84 3.33
C GLY A 110 -8.75 7.68 3.57
N TYR A 111 -8.61 8.95 3.98
CA TYR A 111 -9.73 9.88 4.10
C TYR A 111 -10.36 10.23 2.75
N ALA A 112 -9.54 10.40 1.70
CA ALA A 112 -10.00 10.73 0.36
C ALA A 112 -10.81 9.60 -0.28
N THR A 113 -10.49 8.34 0.00
CA THR A 113 -11.28 7.19 -0.49
C THR A 113 -12.52 6.94 0.35
N THR A 114 -12.40 6.89 1.69
CA THR A 114 -13.55 6.71 2.57
C THR A 114 -13.23 7.20 3.99
N ARG A 115 -14.07 8.11 4.52
CA ARG A 115 -13.87 8.72 5.85
C ARG A 115 -13.68 7.70 6.99
N SER A 116 -14.27 6.51 6.89
CA SER A 116 -14.09 5.45 7.89
C SER A 116 -12.70 4.83 7.83
N TYR A 117 -12.15 4.55 6.65
CA TYR A 117 -10.81 3.99 6.51
C TYR A 117 -9.74 4.97 7.01
N GLY A 118 -9.88 6.27 6.72
CA GLY A 118 -8.98 7.29 7.23
C GLY A 118 -8.89 7.33 8.77
N LYS A 119 -10.02 7.16 9.47
CA LYS A 119 -10.04 7.05 10.94
C LYS A 119 -9.33 5.80 11.44
N THR A 120 -9.56 4.64 10.80
CA THR A 120 -8.90 3.39 11.17
C THR A 120 -7.39 3.47 10.97
N TYR A 121 -6.93 4.04 9.86
CA TYR A 121 -5.49 4.24 9.61
C TYR A 121 -4.86 5.18 10.63
N LEU A 122 -5.51 6.31 10.95
CA LEU A 122 -5.04 7.21 12.00
C LEU A 122 -4.85 6.46 13.33
N PHE A 123 -5.87 5.74 13.77
CA PHE A 123 -5.83 5.03 15.04
C PHE A 123 -4.69 3.99 15.09
N VAL A 124 -4.55 3.20 14.03
CA VAL A 124 -3.49 2.18 13.93
C VAL A 124 -2.10 2.81 13.92
N ILE A 125 -1.91 3.89 13.15
CA ILE A 125 -0.63 4.61 13.10
C ILE A 125 -0.30 5.20 14.47
N SER A 126 -1.25 5.88 15.11
CA SER A 126 -1.04 6.47 16.44
C SER A 126 -0.63 5.44 17.50
N ILE A 127 -1.16 4.22 17.45
CA ILE A 127 -0.73 3.14 18.37
C ILE A 127 0.69 2.65 18.04
N LEU A 128 1.03 2.53 16.75
CA LEU A 128 2.32 2.01 16.32
C LEU A 128 3.48 3.00 16.49
N THR A 129 3.21 4.30 16.52
CA THR A 129 4.23 5.36 16.61
C THR A 129 4.47 5.92 18.01
N VAL A 130 3.60 5.60 18.98
CA VAL A 130 3.76 5.94 20.41
C VAL A 130 4.51 4.83 21.11
#